data_AF-A0A814L0N7-F1
#
_entry.id   AF-A0A814L0N7-F1
#
_cell.length_a   1.000
_cell.length_b   1.000
_cell.length_c   1.000
_cell.angle_alpha   90.00
_cell.angle_beta   90.00
_cell.angle_gamma   90.00
#
_symmetry.space_group_name_H-M   'P 1'
#
loop_
_entity.id
_entity.type
_entity.pdbx_description
1 polymer ?
#
loop_
_entity_poly.entity_id
_entity_poly.type
_entity_poly.pdbx_seq_one_letter_code
_entity_poly.pdbx_strand_id
1 'polypeptide(L)'
;TPQRTVRIEQRRSPGSHEQYNQQKNRRRRARRYEHEVIRSIYHKFSVTKVKRIVRSINIRYVNFNIVGHTLFIGMKDERSRAQLEQMLHDNIFTESHYYRLYPQ
;
A
#
# COMPACT_ATOMS: atom_id res chain seq x y z
N THR A 1 37.21 -49.10 -1.84
CA THR A 1 36.00 -48.51 -2.46
C THR A 1 35.43 -47.47 -1.52
N PRO A 2 35.43 -46.16 -1.83
CA PRO A 2 34.87 -45.18 -0.90
C PRO A 2 33.33 -45.21 -0.98
N GLN A 3 32.68 -45.35 0.17
CA GLN A 3 31.23 -45.36 0.28
C GLN A 3 30.69 -43.94 0.04
N ARG A 4 29.77 -43.82 -0.91
CA ARG A 4 29.11 -42.57 -1.31
C ARG A 4 28.07 -42.22 -0.26
N THR A 5 28.37 -41.28 0.64
CA THR A 5 27.42 -40.78 1.64
C THR A 5 26.28 -40.03 0.92
N VAL A 6 25.10 -40.64 0.86
CA VAL A 6 23.89 -40.02 0.31
C VAL A 6 23.43 -38.94 1.30
N ARG A 7 23.64 -37.66 0.96
CA ARG A 7 23.02 -36.54 1.68
C ARG A 7 21.52 -36.56 1.38
N ILE A 8 20.73 -37.10 2.30
CA ILE A 8 19.28 -36.99 2.26
C ILE A 8 18.94 -35.52 2.47
N GLU A 9 18.63 -34.80 1.38
CA GLU A 9 18.03 -33.47 1.47
C GLU A 9 16.70 -33.60 2.20
N GLN A 10 16.67 -33.22 3.47
CA GLN A 10 15.44 -33.13 4.25
C GLN A 10 14.53 -32.08 3.58
N ARG A 11 13.64 -32.55 2.71
CA ARG A 11 12.55 -31.74 2.16
C ARG A 11 11.69 -31.29 3.33
N ARG A 12 11.72 -29.99 3.59
CA ARG A 12 10.92 -29.33 4.63
C ARG A 12 9.46 -29.76 4.51
N SER A 13 8.85 -30.18 5.61
CA SER A 13 7.45 -30.62 5.64
C SER A 13 6.52 -29.47 5.19
N PRO A 14 5.38 -29.77 4.53
CA PRO A 14 4.50 -28.74 3.96
C PRO A 14 4.10 -27.64 4.95
N GLY A 15 3.80 -28.00 6.20
CA GLY A 15 3.45 -27.06 7.26
C GLY A 15 4.58 -26.10 7.66
N SER A 16 5.84 -26.55 7.60
CA SER A 16 7.01 -25.67 7.88
C SER A 16 7.27 -24.66 6.76
N HIS A 17 6.97 -25.04 5.50
CA HIS A 17 7.05 -24.15 4.35
C HIS A 17 5.92 -23.11 4.37
N GLU A 18 4.70 -23.51 4.76
CA GLU A 18 3.57 -22.60 4.92
C GLU A 18 3.80 -21.57 6.03
N GLN A 19 4.29 -22.00 7.19
CA GLN A 19 4.63 -21.08 8.30
C GLN A 19 5.70 -20.06 7.88
N TYR A 20 6.75 -20.51 7.19
CA TYR A 20 7.79 -19.62 6.64
C TYR A 20 7.19 -18.61 5.63
N ASN A 21 6.31 -19.07 4.74
CA ASN A 21 5.65 -18.21 3.76
C ASN A 21 4.71 -17.21 4.42
N GLN A 22 3.97 -17.61 5.44
CA GLN A 22 3.13 -16.69 6.23
C GLN A 22 4.00 -15.63 6.92
N GLN A 23 5.12 -16.01 7.54
CA GLN A 23 6.01 -15.06 8.21
C GLN A 23 6.66 -14.08 7.22
N LYS A 24 7.12 -14.57 6.06
CA LYS A 24 7.62 -13.76 4.96
C LYS A 24 6.56 -12.78 4.44
N ASN A 25 5.32 -13.22 4.29
CA ASN A 25 4.20 -12.39 3.87
C ASN A 25 3.84 -11.33 4.92
N ARG A 26 3.83 -11.68 6.21
CA ARG A 26 3.63 -10.70 7.30
C ARG A 26 4.70 -9.61 7.28
N ARG A 27 5.98 -9.98 7.17
CA ARG A 27 7.08 -9.02 7.05
C ARG A 27 6.94 -8.13 5.82
N ARG A 28 6.56 -8.70 4.67
CA ARG A 28 6.28 -7.91 3.45
C ARG A 28 5.11 -6.95 3.62
N ARG A 29 4.03 -7.38 4.26
CA ARG A 29 2.87 -6.51 4.56
C ARG A 29 3.26 -5.39 5.51
N ALA A 30 3.93 -5.69 6.63
CA ALA A 30 4.38 -4.69 7.59
C ALA A 30 5.25 -3.60 6.91
N ARG A 31 6.21 -4.01 6.07
CA ARG A 31 7.02 -3.08 5.27
C ARG A 31 6.23 -2.30 4.22
N ARG A 32 5.13 -2.84 3.71
CA ARG A 32 4.24 -2.12 2.78
C ARG A 32 3.55 -0.96 3.48
N TYR A 33 3.07 -1.17 4.71
CA TYR A 33 2.37 -0.16 5.50
C TYR A 33 3.29 0.89 6.14
N GLU A 34 4.59 0.62 6.22
CA GLU A 34 5.58 1.48 6.89
C GLU A 34 5.61 2.91 6.33
N HIS A 35 5.36 3.07 5.02
CA HIS A 35 5.33 4.38 4.36
C HIS A 35 4.00 4.65 3.64
N GLU A 36 2.88 4.19 4.19
CA GLU A 36 1.56 4.48 3.63
C GLU A 36 0.95 5.77 4.19
N VAL A 37 0.39 6.59 3.30
CA VAL A 37 -0.50 7.70 3.64
C VAL A 37 -1.94 7.22 3.49
N ILE A 38 -2.72 7.35 4.56
CA ILE A 38 -4.10 6.88 4.63
C ILE A 38 -5.04 8.08 4.75
N ARG A 39 -6.09 8.13 3.93
CA ARG A 39 -7.09 9.20 3.93
C ARG A 39 -8.50 8.67 3.81
N SER A 40 -9.44 9.25 4.54
CA SER A 40 -10.87 9.03 4.33
C SER A 40 -11.32 9.77 3.07
N ILE A 41 -12.17 9.12 2.27
CA ILE A 41 -12.74 9.71 1.07
C ILE A 41 -14.27 9.74 1.15
N TYR A 42 -14.86 10.85 0.75
CA TYR A 42 -16.31 10.94 0.58
C TYR A 42 -16.77 9.98 -0.51
N HIS A 43 -17.86 9.25 -0.26
CA HIS A 43 -18.29 8.10 -1.06
C HIS A 43 -18.55 8.38 -2.55
N LYS A 44 -18.81 9.64 -2.94
CA LYS A 44 -18.98 10.03 -4.35
C LYS A 44 -17.67 10.21 -5.13
N PHE A 45 -16.51 10.22 -4.46
CA PHE A 45 -15.22 10.23 -5.13
C PHE A 45 -14.93 8.87 -5.78
N SER A 46 -14.99 8.81 -7.10
CA SER A 46 -14.54 7.65 -7.85
C SER A 46 -13.01 7.56 -7.86
N VAL A 47 -12.47 6.35 -8.06
CA VAL A 47 -11.02 6.09 -8.16
C VAL A 47 -10.37 7.03 -9.18
N THR A 48 -11.03 7.26 -10.32
CA THR A 48 -10.54 8.15 -11.37
C THR A 48 -10.41 9.60 -10.90
N LYS A 49 -11.40 10.11 -10.14
CA LYS A 49 -11.37 11.47 -9.58
C LYS A 49 -10.24 11.62 -8.56
N VAL A 50 -10.12 10.66 -7.63
CA VAL A 50 -9.03 10.66 -6.64
C VAL A 50 -7.66 10.61 -7.31
N LYS A 51 -7.47 9.73 -8.32
CA LYS A 51 -6.23 9.68 -9.09
C LYS A 51 -5.92 11.00 -9.80
N ARG A 52 -6.93 11.70 -10.32
CA ARG A 52 -6.73 13.01 -10.97
C ARG A 52 -6.21 14.05 -9.97
N ILE A 53 -6.80 14.10 -8.77
CA ILE A 53 -6.35 15.00 -7.70
C ILE A 53 -4.93 14.64 -7.24
N VAL A 54 -4.65 13.37 -6.98
CA VAL A 54 -3.31 12.96 -6.52
C VAL A 54 -2.25 13.18 -7.60
N ARG A 55 -2.60 13.08 -8.88
CA ARG A 55 -1.67 13.39 -9.99
C ARG A 55 -1.24 14.86 -10.03
N SER A 56 -2.08 15.81 -9.58
CA SER A 56 -1.69 17.23 -9.57
C SER A 56 -0.63 17.56 -8.51
N ILE A 57 -0.42 16.67 -7.55
CA ILE A 57 0.59 16.81 -6.47
C ILE A 57 2.01 16.50 -6.97
N ASN A 58 2.16 15.93 -8.18
CA ASN A 58 3.45 15.59 -8.81
C ASN A 58 4.39 14.76 -7.92
N ILE A 59 3.82 13.85 -7.11
CA ILE A 59 4.58 12.93 -6.27
C ILE A 59 4.47 11.51 -6.83
N ARG A 60 5.61 10.80 -6.86
CA ARG A 60 5.65 9.38 -7.24
C ARG A 60 5.25 8.50 -6.06
N TYR A 61 4.31 7.61 -6.28
CA TYR A 61 3.89 6.58 -5.33
C TYR A 61 4.20 5.18 -5.88
N VAL A 62 4.44 4.24 -4.97
CA VAL A 62 4.71 2.83 -5.30
C VAL A 62 3.42 2.01 -5.37
N ASN A 63 2.41 2.44 -4.60
CA ASN A 63 1.12 1.78 -4.51
C ASN A 63 0.00 2.82 -4.37
N PHE A 64 -1.15 2.55 -4.96
CA PHE A 64 -2.34 3.38 -4.84
C PHE A 64 -3.57 2.48 -4.83
N ASN A 65 -4.31 2.47 -3.73
CA ASN A 65 -5.48 1.61 -3.57
C ASN A 65 -6.62 2.35 -2.86
N ILE A 66 -7.86 2.00 -3.19
CA ILE A 66 -9.05 2.51 -2.51
C ILE A 66 -9.89 1.31 -2.10
N VAL A 67 -10.22 1.23 -0.80
CA VAL A 67 -11.06 0.16 -0.24
C VAL A 67 -12.18 0.82 0.55
N GLY A 68 -13.42 0.63 0.09
CA GLY A 68 -14.58 1.32 0.66
C GLY A 68 -14.43 2.84 0.56
N HIS A 69 -14.36 3.50 1.72
CA HIS A 69 -14.18 4.95 1.85
C HIS A 69 -12.78 5.34 2.31
N THR A 70 -11.79 4.48 2.09
CA THR A 70 -10.41 4.70 2.53
C THR A 70 -9.44 4.61 1.35
N LEU A 71 -8.63 5.65 1.18
CA LEU A 71 -7.53 5.74 0.25
C LEU A 71 -6.22 5.36 0.94
N PHE A 72 -5.43 4.51 0.29
CA PHE A 72 -4.10 4.07 0.70
C PHE A 72 -3.10 4.45 -0.40
N ILE A 73 -2.10 5.26 -0.07
CA ILE A 73 -1.02 5.64 -0.98
C ILE A 73 0.31 5.19 -0.38
N GLY A 74 0.95 4.20 -1.00
CA GLY A 74 2.25 3.69 -0.56
C GLY A 74 3.40 4.49 -1.15
N MET A 75 4.31 4.91 -0.28
CA MET A 75 5.49 5.72 -0.63
C MET A 75 6.77 4.89 -0.58
N LYS A 76 7.81 5.36 -1.29
CA LYS A 76 9.10 4.65 -1.36
C LYS A 76 9.88 4.78 -0.05
N ASP A 77 9.78 5.93 0.60
CA ASP A 77 10.52 6.31 1.78
C ASP A 77 9.74 7.30 2.64
N GLU A 78 10.20 7.46 3.87
CA GLU A 78 9.57 8.30 4.88
C GLU A 78 9.56 9.79 4.52
N ARG A 79 10.59 10.28 3.82
CA ARG A 79 10.66 11.68 3.38
C ARG A 79 9.54 11.98 2.38
N SER A 80 9.33 11.09 1.42
CA SER A 80 8.27 11.21 0.42
C SER A 80 6.89 11.07 1.06
N ARG A 81 6.74 10.22 2.08
CA ARG A 81 5.52 10.10 2.90
C ARG A 81 5.20 11.42 3.60
N ALA A 82 6.15 11.99 4.33
CA ALA A 82 5.98 13.26 5.04
C ALA A 82 5.65 14.41 4.07
N GLN A 83 6.33 14.47 2.91
CA GLN A 83 6.03 15.46 1.89
C GLN A 83 4.60 15.30 1.33
N LEU A 84 4.17 14.06 1.06
CA LEU A 84 2.81 13.80 0.60
C LEU A 84 1.78 14.16 1.67
N GLU A 85 2.03 13.89 2.95
CA GLU A 85 1.12 14.29 4.03
C GLU A 85 0.92 15.80 4.13
N GLN A 86 1.99 16.58 3.90
CA GLN A 86 1.92 18.04 3.88
C GLN A 86 1.12 18.56 2.68
N MET A 87 1.20 17.91 1.52
CA MET A 87 0.51 18.35 0.31
C MET A 87 -0.93 17.80 0.19
N LEU A 88 -1.17 16.60 0.71
CA LEU A 88 -2.46 15.90 0.69
C LEU A 88 -3.13 16.01 2.07
N HIS A 89 -3.65 17.20 2.34
CA HIS A 89 -4.41 17.47 3.55
C HIS A 89 -5.66 16.58 3.68
N ASP A 90 -6.02 16.25 4.92
CA ASP A 90 -7.15 15.37 5.26
C ASP A 90 -8.50 15.88 4.74
N ASN A 91 -8.62 17.17 4.48
CA ASN A 91 -9.86 17.83 4.06
C ASN A 91 -10.10 17.82 2.53
N ILE A 92 -9.18 17.27 1.74
CA ILE A 92 -9.25 17.31 0.26
C ILE A 92 -10.33 16.36 -0.29
N PHE A 93 -10.62 15.26 0.38
CA PHE A 93 -11.62 14.28 -0.07
C PHE A 93 -12.93 14.36 0.71
N THR A 94 -13.32 15.56 1.12
CA THR A 94 -14.57 15.81 1.86
C THR A 94 -15.75 16.06 0.93
N GLU A 95 -16.97 15.96 1.46
CA GLU A 95 -18.21 16.28 0.73
C GLU A 95 -18.21 17.72 0.19
N SER A 96 -17.81 18.68 1.02
CA SER A 96 -17.73 20.08 0.62
C SER A 96 -16.74 20.30 -0.52
N HIS A 97 -15.59 19.61 -0.49
CA HIS A 97 -14.62 19.65 -1.58
C HIS A 97 -15.16 19.00 -2.86
N TYR A 98 -15.91 17.91 -2.74
CA TYR A 98 -16.54 17.24 -3.89
C TYR A 98 -17.47 18.19 -4.66
N TYR A 99 -18.42 18.83 -3.97
CA TYR A 99 -19.38 19.73 -4.63
C TYR A 99 -18.74 21.03 -5.15
N ARG A 100 -17.62 21.46 -4.55
CA ARG A 100 -16.83 22.57 -5.10
C ARG A 100 -16.18 22.23 -6.44
N LEU A 101 -15.70 21.00 -6.61
CA LEU A 101 -15.05 20.55 -7.85
C LEU A 101 -16.05 20.09 -8.92
N TYR A 102 -17.22 19.62 -8.51
CA TYR A 102 -18.26 19.08 -9.38
C TYR A 102 -19.63 19.69 -9.03
N PRO A 103 -19.82 21.00 -9.28
CA PRO A 103 -21.12 21.63 -9.13
C PRO A 103 -22.12 20.98 -10.11
N GLN A 104 -23.37 20.88 -9.67
CA GLN A 104 -24.49 20.35 -10.44
C GLN A 104 -24.83 21.27 -11.62
#